data_AF-A0A919XQU7-F1
#
_entry.id   AF-A0A919XQU7-F1
#
_cell.length_a   1.000
_cell.length_b   1.000
_cell.length_c   1.000
_cell.angle_alpha   90.00
_cell.angle_beta   90.00
_cell.angle_gamma   90.00
#
_symmetry.space_group_name_H-M   'P 1'
#
loop_
_entity.id
_entity.type
_entity.pdbx_description
1 polymer ?
#
loop_
_entity_poly.entity_id
_entity_poly.type
_entity_poly.pdbx_seq_one_letter_code
_entity_poly.pdbx_strand_id
1 'polypeptide(L)'
;MDTRRMKHGKARRKSKKGWLLFLVLMIAGLWWVSTEVLPNREHTDPEWLGKYEKPIFSDGKLLEGSAIGQGESLKLPLPVIQQVIDDTILYEEETQSVIITTPRKLVLLKTDEKTGQINNKPVELRFAPEKQDEVIYLPADLLTELYGVEVHEDDGSGAVLLMTPGEQVNHVTVKESSKKDFTVALREEGSIHAPILQDMKSGTKLRILGEQEEWYYVQLYNGYTGFVKKASTVEGGSRQVPELEQALSPGKEKWKSKKVNLTWEAVYQVAPKPASIGELPGVNVVSPTWFSLIDGEGNVKSKADPAYVKWAHNQGMQVWGLFSNSFEPDLTTEALSSFDKRMTTILQMLHYAELYDLDGINIDYENVYTKDGPNLTQFMRELRPLASEYGLVVSIDVTPKSTSEMWSAFLDRRALAPVVDYLILMAYDEHWAASPVSGSVASLPWVEASVNRILQEDGVDPDQMILGIPLYTRVWSETKVDGKTKVKSKAIGMKKAKEIIETYKLTPEFSADTGQNYVEYKEGDVLNRIWLEDAVSLQSRVDLAKSLGLAGVATWTRSFASAEAWDVLKQIIE
;
A
#
# COMPACT_ATOMS: atom_id res chain seq x y z
N MET A 1 -12.45 110.93 53.49
CA MET A 1 -13.37 110.02 54.20
C MET A 1 -13.50 108.75 53.40
N ASP A 2 -13.23 107.64 54.07
CA ASP A 2 -13.16 106.26 53.59
C ASP A 2 -14.37 105.77 52.79
N THR A 3 -14.12 104.84 51.84
CA THR A 3 -14.63 103.46 51.95
C THR A 3 -14.04 102.57 50.86
N ARG A 4 -13.19 101.62 51.27
CA ARG A 4 -12.69 100.49 50.48
C ARG A 4 -13.84 99.54 50.13
N ARG A 5 -13.97 99.15 48.85
CA ARG A 5 -14.74 97.96 48.43
C ARG A 5 -13.76 96.93 47.85
N MET A 6 -13.45 95.89 48.62
CA MET A 6 -12.68 94.73 48.15
C MET A 6 -13.50 93.92 47.15
N LYS A 7 -12.98 93.72 45.94
CA LYS A 7 -13.41 92.66 45.02
C LYS A 7 -12.47 91.46 45.19
N HIS A 8 -12.97 90.36 45.74
CA HIS A 8 -12.28 89.07 45.70
C HIS A 8 -12.41 88.45 44.31
N GLY A 9 -11.32 88.42 43.54
CA GLY A 9 -11.18 87.54 42.39
C GLY A 9 -10.79 86.13 42.86
N LYS A 10 -11.71 85.17 42.80
CA LYS A 10 -11.37 83.74 42.96
C LYS A 10 -10.55 83.30 41.74
N ALA A 11 -9.23 83.25 41.88
CA ALA A 11 -8.37 82.58 40.91
C ALA A 11 -8.67 81.07 40.96
N ARG A 12 -9.32 80.57 39.91
CA ARG A 12 -9.64 79.15 39.73
C ARG A 12 -8.31 78.40 39.49
N ARG A 13 -7.72 77.85 40.56
CA ARG A 13 -6.51 77.02 40.50
C ARG A 13 -6.83 75.79 39.66
N LYS A 14 -6.50 75.79 38.35
CA LYS A 14 -6.65 74.62 37.47
C LYS A 14 -5.92 73.46 38.15
N SER A 15 -6.66 72.42 38.50
CA SER A 15 -6.14 71.23 39.18
C SER A 15 -5.07 70.59 38.28
N LYS A 16 -3.79 70.68 38.67
CA LYS A 16 -2.69 69.98 38.00
C LYS A 16 -2.94 68.47 37.90
N LYS A 17 -3.73 67.89 38.83
CA LYS A 17 -4.13 66.47 38.81
C LYS A 17 -5.08 66.13 37.65
N GLY A 18 -6.00 67.03 37.29
CA GLY A 18 -6.93 66.81 36.16
C GLY A 18 -6.24 66.86 34.80
N TRP A 19 -5.23 67.73 34.65
CA TRP A 19 -4.42 67.81 33.42
C TRP A 19 -3.49 66.59 33.27
N LEU A 20 -2.91 66.11 34.38
CA LEU A 20 -2.11 64.86 34.36
C LEU A 20 -2.96 63.65 33.98
N LEU A 21 -4.18 63.54 34.54
CA LEU A 21 -5.10 62.44 34.23
C LEU A 21 -5.53 62.46 32.75
N PHE A 22 -5.78 63.65 32.20
CA PHE A 22 -6.07 63.82 30.77
C PHE A 22 -4.89 63.39 29.88
N LEU A 23 -3.66 63.72 30.28
CA LEU A 23 -2.45 63.31 29.55
C LEU A 23 -2.25 61.79 29.60
N VAL A 24 -2.49 61.16 30.75
CA VAL A 24 -2.44 59.69 30.88
C VAL A 24 -3.52 59.04 30.03
N LEU A 25 -4.75 59.56 30.01
CA LEU A 25 -5.83 59.05 29.15
C LEU A 25 -5.56 59.26 27.65
N MET A 26 -4.93 60.39 27.27
CA MET A 26 -4.48 60.64 25.90
C MET A 26 -3.37 59.66 25.50
N ILE A 27 -2.38 59.43 26.36
CA ILE A 27 -1.30 58.47 26.10
C ILE A 27 -1.87 57.05 26.04
N ALA A 28 -2.76 56.68 26.96
CA ALA A 28 -3.45 55.39 26.95
C ALA A 28 -4.33 55.21 25.70
N GLY A 29 -5.03 56.28 25.27
CA GLY A 29 -5.82 56.28 24.04
C GLY A 29 -4.97 56.19 22.78
N LEU A 30 -3.84 56.90 22.72
CA LEU A 30 -2.87 56.79 21.62
C LEU A 30 -2.20 55.41 21.59
N TRP A 31 -1.88 54.87 22.75
CA TRP A 31 -1.35 53.51 22.89
C TRP A 31 -2.38 52.49 22.42
N TRP A 32 -3.64 52.58 22.88
CA TRP A 32 -4.75 51.74 22.43
C TRP A 32 -5.00 51.83 20.92
N VAL A 33 -5.00 53.03 20.33
CA VAL A 33 -5.11 53.19 18.86
C VAL A 33 -3.90 52.56 18.15
N SER A 34 -2.71 52.70 18.71
CA SER A 34 -1.49 52.12 18.13
C SER A 34 -1.47 50.60 18.19
N THR A 35 -2.04 49.98 19.22
CA THR A 35 -2.00 48.52 19.43
C THR A 35 -3.22 47.80 18.87
N GLU A 36 -4.41 48.42 18.92
CA GLU A 36 -5.69 47.78 18.56
C GLU A 36 -6.28 48.24 17.21
N VAL A 37 -5.76 49.33 16.63
CA VAL A 37 -6.34 49.91 15.39
C VAL A 37 -5.33 49.99 14.26
N LEU A 38 -4.08 50.37 14.54
CA LEU A 38 -3.05 50.50 13.51
C LEU A 38 -2.41 49.14 13.17
N PRO A 39 -2.16 48.86 11.87
CA PRO A 39 -1.45 47.66 11.47
C PRO A 39 -0.01 47.64 11.99
N ASN A 40 0.47 46.46 12.40
CA ASN A 40 1.88 46.23 12.69
C ASN A 40 2.71 46.38 11.39
N ARG A 41 3.88 47.01 11.53
CA ARG A 41 4.83 47.33 10.47
C ARG A 41 6.20 46.70 10.70
N GLU A 42 6.38 45.95 11.78
CA GLU A 42 7.62 45.24 12.05
C GLU A 42 7.74 44.03 11.14
N HIS A 43 8.95 43.83 10.61
CA HIS A 43 9.30 42.66 9.81
C HIS A 43 9.96 41.62 10.70
N THR A 44 9.65 40.36 10.41
CA THR A 44 10.31 39.21 11.03
C THR A 44 10.68 38.20 9.96
N ASP A 45 11.79 37.51 10.18
CA ASP A 45 12.19 36.39 9.34
C ASP A 45 11.41 35.14 9.73
N PRO A 46 11.05 34.26 8.77
CA PRO A 46 10.43 32.99 9.08
C PRO A 46 11.44 32.04 9.75
N GLU A 47 10.96 31.12 10.58
CA GLU A 47 11.80 30.19 11.36
C GLU A 47 12.77 29.34 10.52
N TRP A 48 12.45 29.11 9.24
CA TRP A 48 13.27 28.31 8.34
C TRP A 48 14.44 29.09 7.73
N LEU A 49 14.40 30.43 7.74
CA LEU A 49 15.41 31.24 7.08
C LEU A 49 16.76 31.08 7.78
N GLY A 50 17.77 30.61 7.05
CA GLY A 50 19.10 30.31 7.59
C GLY A 50 19.21 28.98 8.36
N LYS A 51 18.11 28.22 8.51
CA LYS A 51 18.14 26.87 9.10
C LYS A 51 18.69 25.83 8.12
N TYR A 52 18.30 25.93 6.86
CA TYR A 52 18.77 25.09 5.76
C TYR A 52 19.27 25.97 4.61
N GLU A 53 20.28 25.50 3.88
CA GLU A 53 20.80 26.21 2.70
C GLU A 53 19.79 26.21 1.55
N LYS A 54 19.12 25.07 1.33
CA LYS A 54 18.03 24.89 0.38
C LYS A 54 16.84 24.19 1.05
N PRO A 55 15.98 24.94 1.75
CA PRO A 55 14.85 24.37 2.49
C PRO A 55 13.84 23.72 1.54
N ILE A 56 13.31 22.57 1.95
CA ILE A 56 12.33 21.81 1.16
C ILE A 56 10.96 21.91 1.84
N PHE A 57 9.91 22.09 1.03
CA PHE A 57 8.54 22.16 1.51
C PHE A 57 7.62 21.21 0.75
N SER A 58 6.65 20.65 1.46
CA SER A 58 5.50 19.94 0.89
C SER A 58 4.25 20.35 1.65
N ASP A 59 3.14 20.60 0.94
CA ASP A 59 1.87 21.07 1.54
C ASP A 59 2.06 22.25 2.52
N GLY A 60 2.92 23.21 2.15
CA GLY A 60 3.22 24.38 2.98
C GLY A 60 4.13 24.15 4.19
N LYS A 61 4.47 22.90 4.50
CA LYS A 61 5.26 22.52 5.67
C LYS A 61 6.72 22.41 5.31
N LEU A 62 7.60 22.99 6.13
CA LEU A 62 9.03 22.77 6.06
C LEU A 62 9.34 21.33 6.42
N LEU A 63 10.14 20.67 5.58
CA LEU A 63 10.62 19.31 5.82
C LEU A 63 12.03 19.33 6.42
N GLU A 64 12.38 18.25 7.12
CA GLU A 64 13.70 18.11 7.70
C GLU A 64 14.72 17.70 6.64
N GLY A 65 15.72 18.54 6.43
CA GLY A 65 16.78 18.34 5.45
C GLY A 65 16.91 19.52 4.49
N SER A 66 18.00 19.52 3.73
CA SER A 66 18.28 20.51 2.69
C SER A 66 18.40 19.79 1.35
N ALA A 67 17.87 20.37 0.28
CA ALA A 67 18.24 19.92 -1.07
C ALA A 67 19.70 20.29 -1.37
N ILE A 68 20.26 19.68 -2.40
CA ILE A 68 21.60 20.01 -2.93
C ILE A 68 21.53 20.18 -4.45
N GLY A 69 22.51 20.87 -5.03
CA GLY A 69 22.52 21.18 -6.46
C GLY A 69 21.56 22.33 -6.83
N GLN A 70 21.40 22.59 -8.13
CA GLN A 70 20.55 23.68 -8.64
C GLN A 70 20.09 23.40 -10.08
N GLY A 71 18.89 23.84 -10.42
CA GLY A 71 18.28 23.62 -11.73
C GLY A 71 18.24 22.13 -12.08
N GLU A 72 18.83 21.75 -13.21
CA GLU A 72 18.83 20.35 -13.64
C GLU A 72 19.59 19.41 -12.70
N SER A 73 20.58 19.90 -11.93
CA SER A 73 21.38 19.07 -11.02
C SER A 73 20.79 18.96 -9.61
N LEU A 74 19.59 19.50 -9.38
CA LEU A 74 18.92 19.46 -8.09
C LEU A 74 18.69 18.02 -7.64
N LYS A 75 19.01 17.73 -6.38
CA LYS A 75 18.77 16.44 -5.74
C LYS A 75 18.05 16.61 -4.41
N LEU A 76 17.21 15.65 -4.09
CA LEU A 76 16.43 15.61 -2.86
C LEU A 76 16.97 14.53 -1.92
N PRO A 77 17.00 14.78 -0.59
CA PRO A 77 17.44 13.80 0.39
C PRO A 77 16.41 12.67 0.51
N LEU A 78 16.89 11.43 0.55
CA LEU A 78 16.09 10.21 0.60
C LEU A 78 15.04 10.21 1.73
N PRO A 79 15.33 10.68 2.97
CA PRO A 79 14.30 10.81 4.01
C PRO A 79 13.10 11.66 3.61
N VAL A 80 13.32 12.75 2.86
CA VAL A 80 12.24 13.62 2.36
C VAL A 80 11.46 12.91 1.25
N ILE A 81 12.17 12.21 0.37
CA ILE A 81 11.55 11.42 -0.71
C ILE A 81 10.65 10.32 -0.10
N GLN A 82 11.14 9.61 0.91
CA GLN A 82 10.38 8.58 1.62
C GLN A 82 9.17 9.16 2.36
N GLN A 83 9.30 10.36 2.93
CA GLN A 83 8.21 11.02 3.62
C GLN A 83 7.09 11.49 2.70
N VAL A 84 7.42 11.96 1.49
CA VAL A 84 6.48 12.71 0.63
C VAL A 84 6.10 11.99 -0.66
N ILE A 85 7.01 11.20 -1.21
CA ILE A 85 6.89 10.63 -2.56
C ILE A 85 6.61 9.13 -2.48
N ASP A 86 7.52 8.36 -1.87
CA ASP A 86 7.43 6.91 -1.80
C ASP A 86 8.29 6.37 -0.66
N ASP A 87 7.63 5.92 0.41
CA ASP A 87 8.27 5.37 1.61
C ASP A 87 8.90 3.99 1.40
N THR A 88 8.74 3.41 0.20
CA THR A 88 9.19 2.07 -0.15
C THR A 88 10.52 2.04 -0.89
N ILE A 89 11.08 3.22 -1.22
CA ILE A 89 12.43 3.32 -1.78
C ILE A 89 13.44 2.85 -0.74
N LEU A 90 14.24 1.84 -1.10
CA LEU A 90 15.25 1.26 -0.23
C LEU A 90 16.65 1.77 -0.62
N TYR A 91 17.49 2.00 0.38
CA TYR A 91 18.93 2.09 0.18
C TYR A 91 19.62 0.92 0.90
N GLU A 92 20.42 0.15 0.16
CA GLU A 92 21.17 -1.00 0.65
C GLU A 92 22.65 -0.61 0.81
N GLU A 93 23.11 -0.45 2.04
CA GLU A 93 24.46 0.06 2.34
C GLU A 93 25.56 -0.88 1.81
N GLU A 94 25.38 -2.20 1.87
CA GLU A 94 26.38 -3.18 1.45
C GLU A 94 26.73 -3.05 -0.04
N THR A 95 25.73 -2.79 -0.88
CA THR A 95 25.90 -2.66 -2.33
C THR A 95 25.91 -1.20 -2.81
N GLN A 96 25.71 -0.25 -1.88
CA GLN A 96 25.50 1.18 -2.14
C GLN A 96 24.38 1.45 -3.15
N SER A 97 23.36 0.58 -3.15
CA SER A 97 22.30 0.59 -4.16
C SER A 97 21.06 1.29 -3.65
N VAL A 98 20.43 2.08 -4.51
CA VAL A 98 19.08 2.63 -4.32
C VAL A 98 18.12 1.82 -5.18
N ILE A 99 17.08 1.27 -4.56
CA ILE A 99 16.10 0.41 -5.21
C ILE A 99 14.76 1.15 -5.18
N ILE A 100 14.23 1.39 -6.37
CA ILE A 100 12.95 2.07 -6.57
C ILE A 100 12.02 1.14 -7.34
N THR A 101 10.81 0.96 -6.85
CA THR A 101 9.81 0.12 -7.49
C THR A 101 8.53 0.90 -7.72
N THR A 102 8.16 1.04 -8.98
CA THR A 102 6.83 1.51 -9.41
C THR A 102 6.05 0.32 -9.97
N PRO A 103 4.75 0.44 -10.28
CA PRO A 103 3.98 -0.66 -10.88
C PRO A 103 4.59 -1.25 -12.17
N ARG A 104 5.48 -0.52 -12.85
CA ARG A 104 6.05 -0.86 -14.17
C ARG A 104 7.57 -0.80 -14.28
N LYS A 105 8.24 -0.14 -13.33
CA LYS A 105 9.70 0.03 -13.36
C LYS A 105 10.29 -0.46 -12.04
N LEU A 106 11.22 -1.40 -12.14
CA LEU A 106 12.25 -1.64 -11.12
C LEU A 106 13.48 -0.83 -11.53
N VAL A 107 13.88 0.13 -10.70
CA VAL A 107 15.06 0.96 -10.92
C VAL A 107 16.10 0.63 -9.88
N LEU A 108 17.30 0.29 -10.33
CA LEU A 108 18.48 0.07 -9.50
C LEU A 108 19.51 1.13 -9.84
N LEU A 109 19.88 1.94 -8.86
CA LEU A 109 20.91 2.96 -8.98
C LEU A 109 22.03 2.67 -7.99
N LYS A 110 23.22 3.17 -8.26
CA LYS A 110 24.33 3.18 -7.31
C LYS A 110 24.77 4.61 -7.02
N THR A 111 25.17 4.87 -5.79
CA THR A 111 25.73 6.18 -5.44
C THR A 111 27.00 6.44 -6.23
N ASP A 112 27.17 7.67 -6.68
CA ASP A 112 28.31 8.18 -7.45
C ASP A 112 28.49 7.55 -8.86
N GLU A 113 27.56 6.72 -9.28
CA GLU A 113 27.51 6.15 -10.64
C GLU A 113 26.42 6.82 -11.49
N LYS A 114 26.78 7.21 -12.72
CA LYS A 114 25.81 7.68 -13.72
C LYS A 114 25.15 6.56 -14.51
N THR A 115 25.51 5.32 -14.22
CA THR A 115 24.90 4.13 -14.83
C THR A 115 23.96 3.49 -13.82
N GLY A 116 22.69 3.36 -14.20
CA GLY A 116 21.68 2.63 -13.45
C GLY A 116 21.10 1.51 -14.29
N GLN A 117 20.06 0.87 -13.77
CA GLN A 117 19.26 -0.09 -14.50
C GLN A 117 17.78 0.21 -14.33
N ILE A 118 16.99 0.09 -15.40
CA ILE A 118 15.52 0.09 -15.36
C ILE A 118 15.06 -1.22 -15.97
N ASN A 119 14.30 -2.01 -15.22
CA ASN A 119 13.87 -3.36 -15.60
C ASN A 119 15.02 -4.23 -16.10
N ASN A 120 16.13 -4.24 -15.35
CA ASN A 120 17.36 -4.97 -15.67
C ASN A 120 18.05 -4.58 -16.99
N LYS A 121 17.69 -3.41 -17.56
CA LYS A 121 18.32 -2.83 -18.76
C LYS A 121 19.14 -1.61 -18.34
N PRO A 122 20.38 -1.44 -18.83
CA PRO A 122 21.22 -0.31 -18.44
C PRO A 122 20.62 1.01 -18.90
N VAL A 123 20.71 2.04 -18.06
CA VAL A 123 20.31 3.41 -18.35
C VAL A 123 21.41 4.38 -17.92
N GLU A 124 21.61 5.43 -18.74
CA GLU A 124 22.49 6.55 -18.40
C GLU A 124 21.68 7.65 -17.70
N LEU A 125 22.13 8.03 -16.52
CA LEU A 125 21.57 9.09 -15.69
C LEU A 125 22.26 10.41 -16.02
N ARG A 126 21.50 11.50 -16.04
CA ARG A 126 22.08 12.86 -16.17
C ARG A 126 22.98 13.17 -14.97
N PHE A 127 22.48 12.83 -13.78
CA PHE A 127 23.14 13.03 -12.50
C PHE A 127 23.11 11.72 -11.72
N ALA A 128 24.24 11.39 -11.09
CA ALA A 128 24.32 10.25 -10.18
C ALA A 128 23.60 10.56 -8.86
N PRO A 129 22.99 9.57 -8.21
CA PRO A 129 22.73 9.64 -6.77
C PRO A 129 24.03 9.92 -6.02
N GLU A 130 23.95 10.54 -4.86
CA GLU A 130 25.13 10.95 -4.09
C GLU A 130 24.90 10.66 -2.61
N LYS A 131 25.96 10.26 -1.89
CA LYS A 131 25.94 10.14 -0.43
C LYS A 131 26.74 11.29 0.16
N GLN A 132 26.07 12.18 0.89
CA GLN A 132 26.71 13.29 1.61
C GLN A 132 26.26 13.29 3.07
N ASP A 133 27.20 13.32 4.00
CA ASP A 133 26.94 13.35 5.46
C ASP A 133 25.97 12.24 5.92
N GLU A 134 26.19 11.01 5.44
CA GLU A 134 25.32 9.83 5.65
C GLU A 134 23.90 9.91 5.06
N VAL A 135 23.57 10.97 4.32
CA VAL A 135 22.29 11.14 3.63
C VAL A 135 22.45 10.83 2.15
N ILE A 136 21.55 10.00 1.62
CA ILE A 136 21.46 9.69 0.19
C ILE A 136 20.63 10.76 -0.51
N TYR A 137 21.09 11.24 -1.65
CA TYR A 137 20.44 12.26 -2.46
C TYR A 137 20.12 11.70 -3.84
N LEU A 138 18.86 11.80 -4.26
CA LEU A 138 18.41 11.35 -5.58
C LEU A 138 18.13 12.54 -6.51
N PRO A 139 18.46 12.44 -7.81
CA PRO A 139 18.12 13.46 -8.79
C PRO A 139 16.62 13.78 -8.84
N ALA A 140 16.27 15.06 -8.77
CA ALA A 140 14.87 15.51 -8.79
C ALA A 140 14.18 15.26 -10.14
N ASP A 141 14.94 15.27 -11.24
CA ASP A 141 14.44 14.96 -12.59
C ASP A 141 13.99 13.50 -12.70
N LEU A 142 14.74 12.57 -12.10
CA LEU A 142 14.37 11.17 -12.03
C LEU A 142 13.06 10.98 -11.26
N LEU A 143 12.89 11.67 -10.12
CA LEU A 143 11.66 11.58 -9.32
C LEU A 143 10.46 12.16 -10.06
N THR A 144 10.67 13.23 -10.83
CA THR A 144 9.65 13.79 -11.72
C THR A 144 9.24 12.78 -12.79
N GLU A 145 10.18 12.06 -13.40
CA GLU A 145 9.89 11.05 -14.43
C GLU A 145 9.18 9.81 -13.87
N LEU A 146 9.63 9.31 -12.71
CA LEU A 146 9.13 8.07 -12.12
C LEU A 146 7.78 8.25 -11.44
N TYR A 147 7.59 9.39 -10.77
CA TYR A 147 6.44 9.62 -9.90
C TYR A 147 5.52 10.73 -10.37
N GLY A 148 5.92 11.58 -11.33
CA GLY A 148 5.13 12.74 -11.73
C GLY A 148 5.10 13.86 -10.69
N VAL A 149 6.02 13.85 -9.73
CA VAL A 149 6.16 14.92 -8.73
C VAL A 149 6.64 16.19 -9.43
N GLU A 150 5.95 17.30 -9.18
CA GLU A 150 6.41 18.60 -9.64
C GLU A 150 7.34 19.22 -8.61
N VAL A 151 8.54 19.58 -9.06
CA VAL A 151 9.56 20.23 -8.23
C VAL A 151 9.75 21.67 -8.70
N HIS A 152 9.53 22.63 -7.80
CA HIS A 152 9.78 24.04 -8.07
C HIS A 152 10.92 24.55 -7.19
N GLU A 153 11.98 25.07 -7.80
CA GLU A 153 13.10 25.73 -7.12
C GLU A 153 13.02 27.24 -7.33
N ASP A 154 13.24 28.01 -6.26
CA ASP A 154 13.42 29.47 -6.32
C ASP A 154 14.88 29.85 -6.14
N ASP A 155 15.47 30.49 -7.16
CA ASP A 155 16.90 30.88 -7.18
C ASP A 155 17.26 31.90 -6.07
N GLY A 156 16.31 32.72 -5.63
CA GLY A 156 16.55 33.80 -4.68
C GLY A 156 16.64 33.32 -3.24
N SER A 157 15.69 32.47 -2.84
CA SER A 157 15.57 31.92 -1.49
C SER A 157 16.21 30.54 -1.32
N GLY A 158 16.49 29.83 -2.42
CA GLY A 158 16.89 28.43 -2.42
C GLY A 158 15.76 27.45 -2.07
N ALA A 159 14.53 27.94 -1.90
CA ALA A 159 13.39 27.11 -1.52
C ALA A 159 13.02 26.11 -2.62
N VAL A 160 12.78 24.86 -2.22
CA VAL A 160 12.31 23.79 -3.09
C VAL A 160 10.90 23.38 -2.65
N LEU A 161 9.93 23.52 -3.52
CA LEU A 161 8.54 23.11 -3.27
C LEU A 161 8.26 21.81 -4.03
N LEU A 162 7.79 20.80 -3.30
CA LEU A 162 7.32 19.54 -3.84
C LEU A 162 5.79 19.57 -3.92
N MET A 163 5.26 19.15 -5.07
CA MET A 163 3.83 18.95 -5.28
C MET A 163 3.60 17.57 -5.85
N THR A 164 2.76 16.77 -5.20
CA THR A 164 2.55 15.36 -5.57
C THR A 164 1.44 15.23 -6.62
N PRO A 165 1.45 14.15 -7.43
CA PRO A 165 0.39 13.88 -8.40
C PRO A 165 -1.00 13.90 -7.77
N GLY A 166 -1.96 14.52 -8.46
CA GLY A 166 -3.33 14.66 -7.97
C GLY A 166 -3.56 15.80 -6.97
N GLU A 167 -2.49 16.45 -6.46
CA GLU A 167 -2.62 17.60 -5.55
C GLU A 167 -3.38 18.75 -6.21
N GLN A 168 -4.39 19.28 -5.50
CA GLN A 168 -5.13 20.46 -5.94
C GLN A 168 -4.39 21.73 -5.52
N VAL A 169 -3.86 22.45 -6.49
CA VAL A 169 -3.13 23.69 -6.28
C VAL A 169 -4.02 24.87 -6.63
N ASN A 170 -4.58 25.50 -5.59
CA ASN A 170 -5.40 26.70 -5.72
C ASN A 170 -4.52 27.95 -5.63
N HIS A 171 -4.82 28.96 -6.43
CA HIS A 171 -4.04 30.19 -6.46
C HIS A 171 -4.88 31.44 -6.25
N VAL A 172 -4.26 32.42 -5.60
CA VAL A 172 -4.67 33.82 -5.64
C VAL A 172 -3.50 34.68 -6.08
N THR A 173 -3.80 35.85 -6.63
CA THR A 173 -2.80 36.82 -7.03
C THR A 173 -2.99 38.11 -6.25
N VAL A 174 -1.91 38.77 -5.86
CA VAL A 174 -1.98 40.10 -5.23
C VAL A 174 -2.59 41.11 -6.19
N LYS A 175 -3.58 41.88 -5.74
CA LYS A 175 -4.30 42.87 -6.56
C LYS A 175 -3.36 43.83 -7.29
N GLU A 176 -3.71 44.11 -8.54
CA GLU A 176 -3.08 45.17 -9.32
C GLU A 176 -3.38 46.55 -8.73
N SER A 177 -2.38 47.43 -8.77
CA SER A 177 -2.48 48.79 -8.25
C SER A 177 -1.71 49.75 -9.12
N SER A 178 -2.30 50.91 -9.40
CA SER A 178 -1.66 51.97 -10.20
C SER A 178 -0.58 52.75 -9.44
N LYS A 179 -0.33 52.43 -8.15
CA LYS A 179 0.70 53.08 -7.34
C LYS A 179 2.05 52.39 -7.55
N LYS A 180 3.08 53.18 -7.84
CA LYS A 180 4.41 52.72 -8.25
C LYS A 180 5.12 51.77 -7.26
N ASP A 181 4.80 51.85 -5.97
CA ASP A 181 5.42 51.05 -4.90
C ASP A 181 4.37 50.36 -4.01
N PHE A 182 3.25 49.94 -4.61
CA PHE A 182 2.23 49.21 -3.87
C PHE A 182 2.72 47.81 -3.48
N THR A 183 2.69 47.52 -2.18
CA THR A 183 2.91 46.19 -1.64
C THR A 183 1.74 45.74 -0.78
N VAL A 184 1.58 44.43 -0.66
CA VAL A 184 0.66 43.79 0.28
C VAL A 184 1.51 42.94 1.23
N ALA A 185 1.35 43.17 2.53
CA ALA A 185 2.04 42.43 3.56
C ALA A 185 1.52 40.99 3.66
N LEU A 186 2.44 40.03 3.55
CA LEU A 186 2.27 38.66 4.05
C LEU A 186 2.59 38.66 5.55
N ARG A 187 1.69 38.16 6.37
CA ARG A 187 1.81 38.22 7.84
C ARG A 187 1.98 36.85 8.47
N GLU A 188 2.56 36.80 9.65
CA GLU A 188 2.76 35.55 10.39
C GLU A 188 1.44 34.91 10.85
N GLU A 189 0.46 35.73 11.23
CA GLU A 189 -0.87 35.30 11.65
C GLU A 189 -1.97 36.04 10.86
N GLY A 190 -3.21 35.52 10.93
CA GLY A 190 -4.42 36.10 10.36
C GLY A 190 -4.89 37.38 11.06
N SER A 191 -3.99 38.35 11.26
CA SER A 191 -4.24 39.61 11.95
C SER A 191 -3.40 40.74 11.36
N ILE A 192 -3.97 41.94 11.26
CA ILE A 192 -3.21 43.13 10.85
C ILE A 192 -2.14 43.55 11.88
N HIS A 193 -2.21 43.01 13.09
CA HIS A 193 -1.28 43.28 14.18
C HIS A 193 -0.11 42.28 14.23
N ALA A 194 -0.17 41.21 13.45
CA ALA A 194 0.92 40.25 13.35
C ALA A 194 2.11 40.85 12.57
N PRO A 195 3.35 40.47 12.88
CA PRO A 195 4.54 40.85 12.12
C PRO A 195 4.43 40.51 10.62
N ILE A 196 5.18 41.24 9.80
CA ILE A 196 5.25 41.07 8.35
C ILE A 196 6.40 40.12 8.01
N LEU A 197 6.10 39.04 7.32
CA LEU A 197 7.11 38.11 6.79
C LEU A 197 7.70 38.63 5.47
N GLN A 198 6.84 39.13 4.59
CA GLN A 198 7.28 39.65 3.29
C GLN A 198 6.30 40.69 2.72
N ASP A 199 6.85 41.73 2.09
CA ASP A 199 6.08 42.67 1.27
C ASP A 199 5.95 42.15 -0.17
N MET A 200 4.74 41.81 -0.58
CA MET A 200 4.45 41.23 -1.89
C MET A 200 4.03 42.32 -2.88
N LYS A 201 4.57 42.25 -4.11
CA LYS A 201 4.22 43.21 -5.17
C LYS A 201 2.89 42.83 -5.83
N SER A 202 2.28 43.77 -6.56
CA SER A 202 1.15 43.45 -7.46
C SER A 202 1.52 42.33 -8.42
N GLY A 203 0.57 41.42 -8.68
CA GLY A 203 0.78 40.29 -9.58
C GLY A 203 1.51 39.09 -8.95
N THR A 204 1.98 39.18 -7.70
CA THR A 204 2.59 38.01 -7.02
C THR A 204 1.56 36.89 -6.87
N LYS A 205 1.89 35.71 -7.41
CA LYS A 205 1.09 34.48 -7.31
C LYS A 205 1.33 33.77 -5.99
N LEU A 206 0.26 33.30 -5.36
CA LEU A 206 0.25 32.70 -4.03
C LEU A 206 -0.54 31.39 -4.09
N ARG A 207 0.03 30.30 -3.55
CA ARG A 207 -0.68 29.03 -3.36
C ARG A 207 -1.52 29.11 -2.11
N ILE A 208 -2.80 28.78 -2.18
CA ILE A 208 -3.68 28.72 -0.99
C ILE A 208 -3.47 27.37 -0.32
N LEU A 209 -3.17 27.40 0.98
CA LEU A 209 -3.03 26.23 1.84
C LEU A 209 -4.19 26.11 2.84
N GLY A 210 -4.87 27.22 3.12
CA GLY A 210 -6.01 27.25 4.02
C GLY A 210 -6.72 28.59 4.00
N GLU A 211 -7.88 28.66 4.64
CA GLU A 211 -8.69 29.87 4.69
C GLU A 211 -9.22 30.13 6.09
N GLN A 212 -9.30 31.41 6.43
CA GLN A 212 -10.05 31.95 7.55
C GLN A 212 -11.09 32.95 7.01
N GLU A 213 -11.87 33.57 7.89
CA GLU A 213 -12.96 34.48 7.50
C GLU A 213 -12.46 35.57 6.52
N GLU A 214 -11.50 36.39 6.96
CA GLU A 214 -10.97 37.53 6.19
C GLU A 214 -9.58 37.28 5.56
N TRP A 215 -9.00 36.10 5.78
CA TRP A 215 -7.60 35.80 5.43
C TRP A 215 -7.47 34.50 4.64
N TYR A 216 -6.55 34.50 3.68
CA TYR A 216 -5.99 33.28 3.12
C TYR A 216 -4.69 32.95 3.86
N TYR A 217 -4.49 31.69 4.22
CA TYR A 217 -3.18 31.13 4.55
C TYR A 217 -2.55 30.64 3.24
N VAL A 218 -1.40 31.20 2.89
CA VAL A 218 -0.79 31.04 1.57
C VAL A 218 0.70 30.76 1.65
N GLN A 219 1.21 30.07 0.64
CA GLN A 219 2.63 29.89 0.39
C GLN A 219 3.03 30.56 -0.93
N LEU A 220 4.13 31.32 -0.88
CA LEU A 220 4.80 31.86 -2.04
C LEU A 220 5.75 30.81 -2.61
N TYR A 221 6.06 30.95 -3.90
CA TYR A 221 6.96 30.05 -4.61
C TYR A 221 8.43 30.12 -4.13
N ASN A 222 8.77 31.11 -3.31
CA ASN A 222 10.07 31.28 -2.63
C ASN A 222 10.07 30.73 -1.18
N GLY A 223 9.09 29.87 -0.81
CA GLY A 223 9.02 29.22 0.50
C GLY A 223 8.34 30.03 1.62
N TYR A 224 8.19 31.34 1.47
CA TYR A 224 7.51 32.17 2.47
C TYR A 224 6.04 31.74 2.62
N THR A 225 5.62 31.46 3.84
CA THR A 225 4.28 30.95 4.14
C THR A 225 3.66 31.76 5.25
N GLY A 226 2.43 32.27 5.05
CA GLY A 226 1.79 33.18 5.98
C GLY A 226 0.38 33.59 5.55
N PHE A 227 -0.15 34.67 6.13
CA PHE A 227 -1.51 35.13 5.93
C PHE A 227 -1.58 36.41 5.09
N VAL A 228 -2.54 36.45 4.17
CA VAL A 228 -2.87 37.62 3.36
C VAL A 228 -4.37 37.87 3.39
N LYS A 229 -4.78 39.15 3.41
CA LYS A 229 -6.21 39.50 3.37
C LYS A 229 -6.84 39.09 2.05
N LYS A 230 -8.00 38.44 2.09
CA LYS A 230 -8.80 38.10 0.90
C LYS A 230 -9.13 39.34 0.07
N ALA A 231 -9.47 40.45 0.74
CA ALA A 231 -9.75 41.72 0.10
C ALA A 231 -8.56 42.32 -0.69
N SER A 232 -7.33 41.85 -0.47
CA SER A 232 -6.12 42.31 -1.16
C SER A 232 -5.70 41.40 -2.32
N THR A 233 -6.44 40.32 -2.58
CA THR A 233 -6.13 39.35 -3.63
C THR A 233 -7.26 39.22 -4.64
N VAL A 234 -6.94 38.64 -5.80
CA VAL A 234 -7.90 38.21 -6.83
C VAL A 234 -7.71 36.72 -7.06
N GLU A 235 -8.80 36.02 -7.35
CA GLU A 235 -8.75 34.59 -7.68
C GLU A 235 -7.84 34.35 -8.88
N GLY A 236 -6.89 33.42 -8.71
CA GLY A 236 -5.88 33.06 -9.71
C GLY A 236 -6.20 31.76 -10.45
N GLY A 237 -7.31 31.09 -10.10
CA GLY A 237 -7.70 29.80 -10.62
C GLY A 237 -7.25 28.63 -9.75
N SER A 238 -7.53 27.42 -10.23
CA SER A 238 -7.14 26.16 -9.62
C SER A 238 -6.59 25.24 -10.71
N ARG A 239 -5.58 24.44 -10.36
CA ARG A 239 -5.09 23.36 -11.21
C ARG A 239 -4.86 22.12 -10.35
N GLN A 240 -4.97 20.95 -10.96
CA GLN A 240 -4.51 19.72 -10.36
C GLN A 240 -3.12 19.39 -10.92
N VAL A 241 -2.19 18.94 -10.07
CA VAL A 241 -0.96 18.31 -10.55
C VAL A 241 -1.37 17.07 -11.33
N PRO A 242 -0.92 16.89 -12.59
CA PRO A 242 -1.32 15.75 -13.40
C PRO A 242 -1.07 14.43 -12.67
N GLU A 243 -2.09 13.56 -12.62
CA GLU A 243 -1.88 12.21 -12.12
C GLU A 243 -1.02 11.42 -13.10
N LEU A 244 -0.10 10.62 -12.56
CA LEU A 244 0.61 9.63 -13.36
C LEU A 244 -0.35 8.46 -13.62
N GLU A 245 -0.81 8.32 -14.86
CA GLU A 245 -1.73 7.23 -15.21
C GLU A 245 -1.07 5.86 -14.98
N GLN A 246 -1.57 5.12 -13.99
CA GLN A 246 -1.10 3.77 -13.69
C GLN A 246 -1.88 2.74 -14.53
N ALA A 247 -1.42 2.46 -15.74
CA ALA A 247 -2.04 1.43 -16.57
C ALA A 247 -1.91 0.03 -15.92
N LEU A 248 -3.02 -0.74 -15.87
CA LEU A 248 -3.02 -2.12 -15.38
C LEU A 248 -2.03 -2.99 -16.17
N SER A 249 -1.41 -4.00 -15.53
CA SER A 249 -0.53 -4.94 -16.25
C SER A 249 -1.26 -5.54 -17.46
N PRO A 250 -0.55 -5.86 -18.57
CA PRO A 250 -1.15 -6.58 -19.69
C PRO A 250 -1.84 -7.87 -19.26
N GLY A 251 -1.31 -8.54 -18.22
CA GLY A 251 -1.96 -9.66 -17.55
C GLY A 251 -3.31 -9.27 -16.97
N LYS A 252 -3.36 -8.28 -16.05
CA LYS A 252 -4.61 -7.82 -15.42
C LYS A 252 -5.62 -7.24 -16.42
N GLU A 253 -5.18 -6.53 -17.46
CA GLU A 253 -6.08 -6.03 -18.52
C GLU A 253 -6.85 -7.18 -19.20
N LYS A 254 -6.20 -8.33 -19.46
CA LYS A 254 -6.86 -9.52 -20.04
C LYS A 254 -7.94 -10.11 -19.13
N TRP A 255 -7.90 -9.80 -17.84
CA TRP A 255 -8.77 -10.33 -16.78
C TRP A 255 -9.75 -9.31 -16.19
N LYS A 256 -9.68 -8.03 -16.57
CA LYS A 256 -10.49 -6.94 -15.99
C LYS A 256 -12.00 -7.21 -15.90
N SER A 257 -12.54 -8.02 -16.81
CA SER A 257 -13.97 -8.39 -16.86
C SER A 257 -14.21 -9.90 -16.71
N LYS A 258 -13.25 -10.65 -16.16
CA LYS A 258 -13.33 -12.11 -16.02
C LYS A 258 -13.14 -12.50 -14.57
N LYS A 259 -13.81 -13.57 -14.15
CA LYS A 259 -13.58 -14.18 -12.84
C LYS A 259 -12.61 -15.35 -12.96
N VAL A 260 -11.79 -15.53 -11.94
CA VAL A 260 -10.82 -16.63 -11.87
C VAL A 260 -11.51 -17.86 -11.27
N ASN A 261 -11.36 -19.00 -11.92
CA ASN A 261 -11.63 -20.32 -11.35
C ASN A 261 -10.35 -21.12 -11.47
N LEU A 262 -9.54 -21.04 -10.40
CA LEU A 262 -8.22 -21.63 -10.31
C LEU A 262 -8.29 -22.97 -9.60
N THR A 263 -7.45 -23.93 -10.02
CA THR A 263 -7.13 -25.09 -9.16
C THR A 263 -5.63 -25.26 -9.03
N TRP A 264 -5.17 -25.42 -7.78
CA TRP A 264 -3.79 -25.81 -7.55
C TRP A 264 -3.57 -27.29 -7.87
N GLU A 265 -2.39 -27.60 -8.38
CA GLU A 265 -1.90 -28.97 -8.59
C GLU A 265 -0.65 -29.19 -7.73
N ALA A 266 -0.78 -30.05 -6.73
CA ALA A 266 0.31 -30.37 -5.80
C ALA A 266 1.37 -31.26 -6.46
N VAL A 267 2.36 -30.65 -7.12
CA VAL A 267 3.46 -31.35 -7.79
C VAL A 267 4.62 -31.61 -6.83
N TYR A 268 4.51 -32.66 -6.03
CA TYR A 268 5.58 -33.09 -5.13
C TYR A 268 6.67 -33.87 -5.86
N GLN A 269 6.56 -35.20 -5.92
CA GLN A 269 7.55 -36.09 -6.56
C GLN A 269 7.08 -36.64 -7.90
N VAL A 270 5.77 -36.66 -8.14
CA VAL A 270 5.17 -37.25 -9.33
C VAL A 270 4.58 -36.13 -10.16
N ALA A 271 5.05 -36.00 -11.41
CA ALA A 271 4.49 -35.06 -12.35
C ALA A 271 3.03 -35.45 -12.68
N PRO A 272 2.11 -34.47 -12.74
CA PRO A 272 0.75 -34.72 -13.18
C PRO A 272 0.79 -35.26 -14.61
N LYS A 273 -0.06 -36.24 -14.91
CA LYS A 273 -0.17 -36.80 -16.27
C LYS A 273 -1.42 -36.24 -16.90
N PRO A 274 -1.33 -35.27 -17.84
CA PRO A 274 -2.50 -34.65 -18.46
C PRO A 274 -3.54 -35.65 -18.99
N ALA A 275 -3.09 -36.75 -19.59
CA ALA A 275 -3.97 -37.82 -20.09
C ALA A 275 -4.82 -38.52 -19.02
N SER A 276 -4.48 -38.36 -17.73
CA SER A 276 -5.25 -38.88 -16.59
C SER A 276 -6.09 -37.82 -15.88
N ILE A 277 -5.95 -36.55 -16.28
CA ILE A 277 -6.77 -35.46 -15.77
C ILE A 277 -8.09 -35.51 -16.56
N GLY A 278 -9.18 -35.74 -15.84
CA GLY A 278 -10.52 -35.70 -16.42
C GLY A 278 -10.91 -34.28 -16.86
N GLU A 279 -12.15 -34.11 -17.28
CA GLU A 279 -12.68 -32.78 -17.60
C GLU A 279 -12.68 -31.89 -16.35
N LEU A 280 -12.36 -30.60 -16.55
CA LEU A 280 -12.37 -29.56 -15.53
C LEU A 280 -13.34 -28.43 -15.93
N PRO A 281 -14.67 -28.67 -16.00
CA PRO A 281 -15.64 -27.66 -16.39
C PRO A 281 -15.45 -26.34 -15.65
N GLY A 282 -15.35 -25.25 -16.42
CA GLY A 282 -15.24 -23.89 -15.90
C GLY A 282 -13.92 -23.51 -15.26
N VAL A 283 -12.96 -24.43 -15.10
CA VAL A 283 -11.59 -24.07 -14.69
C VAL A 283 -10.95 -23.30 -15.83
N ASN A 284 -10.44 -22.10 -15.52
CA ASN A 284 -9.76 -21.26 -16.50
C ASN A 284 -8.30 -20.94 -16.11
N VAL A 285 -7.88 -21.37 -14.92
CA VAL A 285 -6.48 -21.30 -14.48
C VAL A 285 -6.08 -22.61 -13.78
N VAL A 286 -4.92 -23.16 -14.13
CA VAL A 286 -4.27 -24.23 -13.37
C VAL A 286 -2.97 -23.71 -12.76
N SER A 287 -2.73 -24.04 -11.50
CA SER A 287 -1.54 -23.58 -10.76
C SER A 287 -0.73 -24.74 -10.18
N PRO A 288 0.17 -25.34 -10.97
CA PRO A 288 1.03 -26.41 -10.50
C PRO A 288 2.23 -25.90 -9.68
N THR A 289 2.55 -26.57 -8.57
CA THR A 289 3.75 -26.31 -7.73
C THR A 289 5.04 -26.67 -8.47
N TRP A 290 5.50 -25.78 -9.33
CA TRP A 290 6.61 -26.05 -10.25
C TRP A 290 7.93 -25.45 -9.82
N PHE A 291 7.92 -24.35 -9.10
CA PHE A 291 9.13 -23.69 -8.66
C PHE A 291 9.33 -23.89 -7.17
N SER A 292 10.57 -24.15 -6.76
CA SER A 292 10.91 -24.27 -5.35
C SER A 292 12.28 -23.68 -5.06
N LEU A 293 12.37 -22.90 -3.98
CA LEU A 293 13.64 -22.44 -3.42
C LEU A 293 14.48 -23.65 -2.97
N ILE A 294 15.77 -23.67 -3.32
CA ILE A 294 16.68 -24.78 -2.96
C ILE A 294 17.81 -24.39 -2.00
N ASP A 295 18.11 -23.11 -1.86
CA ASP A 295 19.17 -22.59 -0.98
C ASP A 295 18.95 -21.12 -0.59
N GLY A 296 19.80 -20.61 0.29
CA GLY A 296 19.81 -19.22 0.75
C GLY A 296 20.42 -18.21 -0.23
N GLU A 297 20.83 -18.64 -1.43
CA GLU A 297 21.34 -17.76 -2.49
C GLU A 297 20.26 -17.39 -3.51
N GLY A 298 19.04 -17.91 -3.33
CA GLY A 298 17.91 -17.63 -4.20
C GLY A 298 17.82 -18.56 -5.42
N ASN A 299 18.48 -19.72 -5.40
CA ASN A 299 18.38 -20.65 -6.54
C ASN A 299 17.01 -21.32 -6.62
N VAL A 300 16.51 -21.51 -7.84
CA VAL A 300 15.18 -22.05 -8.10
C VAL A 300 15.25 -23.35 -8.89
N LYS A 301 14.68 -24.40 -8.31
CA LYS A 301 14.43 -25.65 -9.03
C LYS A 301 13.09 -25.59 -9.74
N SER A 302 13.07 -25.98 -11.02
CA SER A 302 11.85 -26.09 -11.82
C SER A 302 11.43 -27.55 -12.06
N LYS A 303 10.13 -27.80 -11.96
CA LYS A 303 9.43 -29.03 -12.38
C LYS A 303 8.45 -28.77 -13.52
N ALA A 304 8.55 -27.60 -14.17
CA ALA A 304 7.65 -27.23 -15.23
C ALA A 304 7.69 -28.22 -16.41
N ASP A 305 6.52 -28.48 -16.99
CA ASP A 305 6.35 -29.47 -18.04
C ASP A 305 5.64 -28.83 -19.25
N PRO A 306 6.31 -28.69 -20.40
CA PRO A 306 5.71 -28.07 -21.59
C PRO A 306 4.55 -28.89 -22.15
N ALA A 307 4.50 -30.21 -21.90
CA ALA A 307 3.36 -31.03 -22.30
C ALA A 307 2.11 -30.72 -21.46
N TYR A 308 2.29 -30.40 -20.18
CA TYR A 308 1.21 -29.94 -19.32
C TYR A 308 0.73 -28.55 -19.74
N VAL A 309 1.65 -27.62 -20.02
CA VAL A 309 1.29 -26.27 -20.49
C VAL A 309 0.47 -26.34 -21.78
N LYS A 310 0.97 -27.07 -22.78
CA LYS A 310 0.25 -27.28 -24.04
C LYS A 310 -1.12 -27.90 -23.85
N TRP A 311 -1.26 -28.86 -22.92
CA TRP A 311 -2.56 -29.44 -22.59
C TRP A 311 -3.51 -28.39 -22.00
N ALA A 312 -3.05 -27.58 -21.05
CA ALA A 312 -3.87 -26.55 -20.42
C ALA A 312 -4.32 -25.49 -21.44
N HIS A 313 -3.41 -24.99 -22.26
CA HIS A 313 -3.71 -24.02 -23.32
C HIS A 313 -4.69 -24.56 -24.36
N ASN A 314 -4.58 -25.83 -24.75
CA ASN A 314 -5.54 -26.46 -25.68
C ASN A 314 -6.96 -26.55 -25.11
N GLN A 315 -7.12 -26.46 -23.79
CA GLN A 315 -8.41 -26.40 -23.09
C GLN A 315 -8.84 -24.95 -22.81
N GLY A 316 -8.07 -23.95 -23.25
CA GLY A 316 -8.33 -22.53 -22.99
C GLY A 316 -8.00 -22.08 -21.56
N MET A 317 -7.24 -22.87 -20.81
CA MET A 317 -6.81 -22.53 -19.45
C MET A 317 -5.46 -21.82 -19.47
N GLN A 318 -5.27 -20.85 -18.57
CA GLN A 318 -3.97 -20.28 -18.28
C GLN A 318 -3.16 -21.17 -17.32
N VAL A 319 -1.84 -21.09 -17.39
CA VAL A 319 -0.95 -21.75 -16.42
C VAL A 319 -0.23 -20.71 -15.58
N TRP A 320 -0.54 -20.68 -14.28
CA TRP A 320 0.14 -19.84 -13.30
C TRP A 320 1.09 -20.69 -12.47
N GLY A 321 2.37 -20.71 -12.82
CA GLY A 321 3.36 -21.56 -12.16
C GLY A 321 3.53 -21.17 -10.69
N LEU A 322 3.23 -22.10 -9.76
CA LEU A 322 3.36 -21.83 -8.34
C LEU A 322 4.82 -21.98 -7.89
N PHE A 323 5.31 -20.98 -7.18
CA PHE A 323 6.58 -20.97 -6.48
C PHE A 323 6.36 -21.24 -5.00
N SER A 324 7.12 -22.17 -4.43
CA SER A 324 7.16 -22.46 -3.00
C SER A 324 8.52 -22.14 -2.41
N ASN A 325 8.55 -21.58 -1.20
CA ASN A 325 9.78 -21.46 -0.40
C ASN A 325 10.20 -22.76 0.29
N SER A 326 9.63 -23.89 -0.12
CA SER A 326 9.89 -25.23 0.42
C SER A 326 9.51 -25.38 1.91
N PHE A 327 8.75 -24.44 2.49
CA PHE A 327 8.43 -24.36 3.92
C PHE A 327 9.66 -24.21 4.84
N GLU A 328 10.80 -23.78 4.31
CA GLU A 328 12.06 -23.67 5.07
C GLU A 328 12.34 -22.21 5.49
N PRO A 329 12.14 -21.84 6.76
CA PRO A 329 12.21 -20.44 7.22
C PRO A 329 13.63 -19.87 7.21
N ASP A 330 14.62 -20.68 7.55
CA ASP A 330 16.03 -20.25 7.56
C ASP A 330 16.53 -19.97 6.14
N LEU A 331 16.21 -20.87 5.20
CA LEU A 331 16.50 -20.65 3.78
C LEU A 331 15.78 -19.41 3.25
N THR A 332 14.55 -19.19 3.69
CA THR A 332 13.76 -17.99 3.31
C THR A 332 14.42 -16.71 3.81
N THR A 333 14.89 -16.69 5.07
CA THR A 333 15.63 -15.56 5.65
C THR A 333 16.82 -15.19 4.76
N GLU A 334 17.63 -16.19 4.41
CA GLU A 334 18.85 -15.99 3.64
C GLU A 334 18.55 -15.55 2.20
N ALA A 335 17.60 -16.19 1.52
CA ALA A 335 17.28 -15.90 0.12
C ALA A 335 16.62 -14.54 -0.09
N LEU A 336 15.95 -14.00 0.93
CA LEU A 336 15.32 -12.68 0.88
C LEU A 336 16.23 -11.54 1.37
N SER A 337 17.43 -11.86 1.89
CA SER A 337 18.25 -10.93 2.69
C SER A 337 18.84 -9.75 1.94
N SER A 338 18.98 -9.84 0.62
CA SER A 338 19.55 -8.76 -0.21
C SER A 338 18.87 -8.69 -1.57
N PHE A 339 19.02 -7.55 -2.24
CA PHE A 339 18.52 -7.35 -3.60
C PHE A 339 19.00 -8.43 -4.57
N ASP A 340 20.31 -8.74 -4.56
CA ASP A 340 20.90 -9.70 -5.49
C ASP A 340 20.32 -11.11 -5.35
N LYS A 341 20.01 -11.55 -4.11
CA LYS A 341 19.42 -12.87 -3.84
C LYS A 341 17.95 -12.94 -4.24
N ARG A 342 17.18 -11.89 -3.94
CA ARG A 342 15.79 -11.75 -4.42
C ARG A 342 15.76 -11.76 -5.94
N MET A 343 16.65 -11.01 -6.58
CA MET A 343 16.78 -10.98 -8.04
C MET A 343 17.22 -12.31 -8.64
N THR A 344 18.09 -13.06 -7.97
CA THR A 344 18.48 -14.42 -8.39
C THR A 344 17.26 -15.34 -8.48
N THR A 345 16.35 -15.24 -7.51
CA THR A 345 15.09 -15.99 -7.51
C THR A 345 14.15 -15.49 -8.62
N ILE A 346 13.91 -14.18 -8.69
CA ILE A 346 12.98 -13.54 -9.63
C ILE A 346 13.37 -13.84 -11.08
N LEU A 347 14.63 -13.63 -11.45
CA LEU A 347 15.10 -13.82 -12.83
C LEU A 347 15.01 -15.28 -13.27
N GLN A 348 15.28 -16.24 -12.38
CA GLN A 348 15.10 -17.67 -12.70
C GLN A 348 13.63 -18.01 -12.93
N MET A 349 12.71 -17.52 -12.08
CA MET A 349 11.28 -17.74 -12.28
C MET A 349 10.79 -17.13 -13.60
N LEU A 350 11.18 -15.89 -13.92
CA LEU A 350 10.81 -15.23 -15.17
C LEU A 350 11.38 -15.97 -16.39
N HIS A 351 12.63 -16.43 -16.30
CA HIS A 351 13.24 -17.24 -17.35
C HIS A 351 12.47 -18.55 -17.59
N TYR A 352 12.07 -19.26 -16.52
CA TYR A 352 11.24 -20.45 -16.68
C TYR A 352 9.84 -20.10 -17.20
N ALA A 353 9.25 -19.00 -16.75
CA ALA A 353 7.94 -18.56 -17.23
C ALA A 353 7.95 -18.33 -18.75
N GLU A 354 8.98 -17.65 -19.26
CA GLU A 354 9.18 -17.46 -20.70
C GLU A 354 9.46 -18.79 -21.43
N LEU A 355 10.38 -19.61 -20.90
CA LEU A 355 10.78 -20.88 -21.53
C LEU A 355 9.61 -21.86 -21.71
N TYR A 356 8.70 -21.91 -20.73
CA TYR A 356 7.56 -22.82 -20.73
C TYR A 356 6.26 -22.19 -21.20
N ASP A 357 6.27 -20.94 -21.67
CA ASP A 357 5.09 -20.20 -22.13
C ASP A 357 4.00 -20.09 -21.05
N LEU A 358 4.39 -19.67 -19.84
CA LEU A 358 3.46 -19.49 -18.73
C LEU A 358 2.69 -18.17 -18.84
N ASP A 359 1.49 -18.15 -18.28
CA ASP A 359 0.61 -16.98 -18.28
C ASP A 359 0.72 -16.15 -16.99
N GLY A 360 1.28 -16.74 -15.94
CA GLY A 360 1.40 -16.11 -14.63
C GLY A 360 2.31 -16.86 -13.67
N ILE A 361 2.54 -16.25 -12.52
CA ILE A 361 3.31 -16.78 -11.40
C ILE A 361 2.45 -16.64 -10.15
N ASN A 362 2.29 -17.74 -9.41
CA ASN A 362 1.64 -17.74 -8.11
C ASN A 362 2.71 -17.91 -7.01
N ILE A 363 2.82 -16.96 -6.10
CA ILE A 363 3.82 -16.97 -5.04
C ILE A 363 3.21 -17.57 -3.76
N ASP A 364 3.86 -18.61 -3.23
CA ASP A 364 3.43 -19.33 -2.03
C ASP A 364 4.60 -19.40 -1.03
N TYR A 365 4.73 -18.34 -0.22
CA TYR A 365 5.67 -18.31 0.91
C TYR A 365 4.93 -18.72 2.18
N GLU A 366 5.27 -19.88 2.71
CA GLU A 366 4.72 -20.41 3.96
C GLU A 366 5.81 -20.63 5.00
N ASN A 367 5.45 -20.63 6.28
CA ASN A 367 6.41 -20.87 7.37
C ASN A 367 7.58 -19.87 7.34
N VAL A 368 7.28 -18.56 7.36
CA VAL A 368 8.26 -17.47 7.27
C VAL A 368 8.34 -16.70 8.58
N TYR A 369 9.54 -16.37 9.07
CA TYR A 369 9.65 -15.56 10.28
C TYR A 369 9.04 -14.17 10.08
N THR A 370 8.39 -13.63 11.12
CA THR A 370 7.73 -12.31 11.02
C THR A 370 8.71 -11.19 10.64
N LYS A 371 9.97 -11.29 11.07
CA LYS A 371 11.04 -10.33 10.73
C LYS A 371 11.31 -10.23 9.22
N ASP A 372 10.99 -11.27 8.44
CA ASP A 372 11.28 -11.34 7.01
C ASP A 372 10.08 -10.91 6.14
N GLY A 373 8.93 -10.61 6.76
CA GLY A 373 7.73 -10.09 6.07
C GLY A 373 7.97 -8.83 5.21
N PRO A 374 8.74 -7.83 5.70
CA PRO A 374 9.14 -6.69 4.87
C PRO A 374 9.95 -7.10 3.63
N ASN A 375 10.85 -8.09 3.77
CA ASN A 375 11.65 -8.57 2.64
C ASN A 375 10.82 -9.36 1.63
N LEU A 376 9.79 -10.10 2.07
CA LEU A 376 8.81 -10.72 1.18
C LEU A 376 8.01 -9.66 0.41
N THR A 377 7.58 -8.60 1.09
CA THR A 377 6.89 -7.48 0.42
C THR A 377 7.80 -6.81 -0.61
N GLN A 378 9.07 -6.61 -0.27
CA GLN A 378 10.07 -6.07 -1.19
C GLN A 378 10.33 -6.99 -2.39
N PHE A 379 10.37 -8.30 -2.18
CA PHE A 379 10.44 -9.28 -3.26
C PHE A 379 9.28 -9.13 -4.25
N MET A 380 8.05 -8.94 -3.76
CA MET A 380 6.89 -8.73 -4.62
C MET A 380 6.94 -7.40 -5.37
N ARG A 381 7.45 -6.34 -4.74
CA ARG A 381 7.71 -5.02 -5.37
C ARG A 381 8.68 -5.13 -6.55
N GLU A 382 9.69 -5.98 -6.42
CA GLU A 382 10.71 -6.20 -7.45
C GLU A 382 10.21 -7.13 -8.57
N LEU A 383 9.46 -8.18 -8.22
CA LEU A 383 8.89 -9.14 -9.18
C LEU A 383 7.86 -8.48 -10.10
N ARG A 384 6.96 -7.67 -9.55
CA ARG A 384 5.79 -7.12 -10.26
C ARG A 384 6.09 -6.34 -11.54
N PRO A 385 7.01 -5.36 -11.57
CA PRO A 385 7.33 -4.62 -12.79
C PRO A 385 7.98 -5.52 -13.85
N LEU A 386 8.86 -6.43 -13.44
CA LEU A 386 9.55 -7.35 -14.36
C LEU A 386 8.59 -8.36 -14.98
N ALA A 387 7.75 -9.03 -14.17
CA ALA A 387 6.72 -9.94 -14.64
C ALA A 387 5.74 -9.26 -15.61
N SER A 388 5.47 -7.97 -15.38
CA SER A 388 4.61 -7.20 -16.24
C SER A 388 5.16 -6.93 -17.64
N GLU A 389 6.49 -6.89 -17.84
CA GLU A 389 7.09 -6.78 -19.18
C GLU A 389 6.80 -8.02 -20.03
N TYR A 390 6.69 -9.19 -19.39
CA TYR A 390 6.32 -10.45 -20.04
C TYR A 390 4.80 -10.66 -20.13
N GLY A 391 4.00 -9.70 -19.64
CA GLY A 391 2.55 -9.81 -19.63
C GLY A 391 1.99 -10.90 -18.72
N LEU A 392 2.79 -11.34 -17.73
CA LEU A 392 2.41 -12.35 -16.75
C LEU A 392 1.46 -11.76 -15.70
N VAL A 393 0.52 -12.59 -15.24
CA VAL A 393 -0.25 -12.33 -14.02
C VAL A 393 0.60 -12.69 -12.79
N VAL A 394 0.58 -11.86 -11.76
CA VAL A 394 1.25 -12.15 -10.47
C VAL A 394 0.20 -12.29 -9.37
N SER A 395 0.15 -13.45 -8.72
CA SER A 395 -0.65 -13.68 -7.52
C SER A 395 0.22 -14.11 -6.36
N ILE A 396 -0.27 -13.91 -5.13
CA ILE A 396 0.36 -14.42 -3.91
C ILE A 396 -0.70 -15.06 -3.01
N ASP A 397 -0.38 -16.22 -2.46
CA ASP A 397 -1.19 -16.92 -1.49
C ASP A 397 -1.06 -16.25 -0.12
N VAL A 398 -2.19 -15.99 0.54
CA VAL A 398 -2.25 -15.39 1.87
C VAL A 398 -3.16 -16.19 2.78
N THR A 399 -2.88 -16.16 4.09
CA THR A 399 -3.68 -16.88 5.08
C THR A 399 -4.79 -16.00 5.68
N PRO A 400 -5.74 -16.57 6.44
CA PRO A 400 -6.59 -15.79 7.34
C PRO A 400 -5.76 -15.06 8.39
N LYS A 401 -6.16 -13.83 8.74
CA LYS A 401 -5.40 -13.01 9.70
C LYS A 401 -5.34 -13.67 11.07
N SER A 402 -4.12 -13.89 11.56
CA SER A 402 -3.83 -14.47 12.87
C SER A 402 -2.54 -13.89 13.46
N THR A 403 -2.39 -13.97 14.78
CA THR A 403 -1.16 -13.61 15.50
C THR A 403 -0.10 -14.71 15.44
N SER A 404 -0.35 -15.81 14.72
CA SER A 404 0.63 -16.87 14.52
C SER A 404 1.82 -16.34 13.72
N GLU A 405 2.99 -16.34 14.37
CA GLU A 405 4.23 -15.73 13.88
C GLU A 405 4.59 -16.17 12.46
N MET A 406 4.67 -17.49 12.25
CA MET A 406 5.17 -18.07 11.00
C MET A 406 4.08 -18.44 9.99
N TRP A 407 2.81 -18.16 10.33
CA TRP A 407 1.67 -18.54 9.48
C TRP A 407 0.93 -17.34 8.89
N SER A 408 0.79 -16.25 9.64
CA SER A 408 0.04 -15.07 9.15
C SER A 408 0.67 -13.73 9.52
N ALA A 409 1.44 -13.63 10.60
CA ALA A 409 1.89 -12.32 11.10
C ALA A 409 2.89 -11.63 10.16
N PHE A 410 3.64 -12.40 9.36
CA PHE A 410 4.59 -11.89 8.37
C PHE A 410 3.92 -11.31 7.10
N LEU A 411 2.64 -11.60 6.85
CA LEU A 411 1.93 -11.18 5.64
C LEU A 411 1.31 -9.78 5.80
N ASP A 412 2.02 -8.75 5.34
CA ASP A 412 1.47 -7.39 5.23
C ASP A 412 0.59 -7.27 3.97
N ARG A 413 -0.68 -7.64 4.12
CA ARG A 413 -1.66 -7.64 3.01
C ARG A 413 -1.90 -6.23 2.45
N ARG A 414 -1.77 -5.18 3.28
CA ARG A 414 -1.93 -3.78 2.84
C ARG A 414 -0.76 -3.38 1.95
N ALA A 415 0.46 -3.80 2.27
CA ALA A 415 1.63 -3.52 1.44
C ALA A 415 1.75 -4.46 0.23
N LEU A 416 1.20 -5.68 0.30
CA LEU A 416 1.19 -6.66 -0.80
C LEU A 416 0.14 -6.34 -1.87
N ALA A 417 -1.05 -5.86 -1.51
CA ALA A 417 -2.13 -5.62 -2.48
C ALA A 417 -1.71 -4.67 -3.63
N PRO A 418 -1.03 -3.54 -3.42
CA PRO A 418 -0.63 -2.67 -4.52
C PRO A 418 0.39 -3.29 -5.50
N VAL A 419 1.04 -4.40 -5.12
CA VAL A 419 2.18 -4.98 -5.85
C VAL A 419 1.87 -6.36 -6.44
N VAL A 420 0.61 -6.77 -6.47
CA VAL A 420 0.15 -8.03 -7.09
C VAL A 420 -1.15 -7.83 -7.87
N ASP A 421 -1.43 -8.71 -8.82
CA ASP A 421 -2.71 -8.69 -9.55
C ASP A 421 -3.84 -9.36 -8.75
N TYR A 422 -3.50 -10.36 -7.91
CA TYR A 422 -4.42 -11.07 -7.02
C TYR A 422 -3.80 -11.47 -5.68
N LEU A 423 -4.59 -11.36 -4.61
CA LEU A 423 -4.36 -12.07 -3.36
C LEU A 423 -5.25 -13.31 -3.35
N ILE A 424 -4.68 -14.49 -3.10
CA ILE A 424 -5.46 -15.73 -2.99
C ILE A 424 -5.53 -16.14 -1.51
N LEU A 425 -6.69 -15.95 -0.90
CA LEU A 425 -6.90 -16.27 0.50
C LEU A 425 -7.09 -17.78 0.69
N MET A 426 -6.13 -18.44 1.31
CA MET A 426 -6.23 -19.83 1.74
C MET A 426 -7.18 -19.97 2.94
N ALA A 427 -8.48 -19.76 2.71
CA ALA A 427 -9.54 -19.83 3.72
C ALA A 427 -9.90 -21.27 4.08
N TYR A 428 -8.90 -22.05 4.49
CA TYR A 428 -9.04 -23.43 4.95
C TYR A 428 -8.02 -23.74 6.04
N ASP A 429 -8.11 -24.96 6.58
CA ASP A 429 -7.40 -25.41 7.78
C ASP A 429 -7.76 -24.64 9.06
N GLU A 430 -9.02 -24.22 9.19
CA GLU A 430 -9.60 -23.74 10.46
C GLU A 430 -9.33 -24.76 11.59
N HIS A 431 -9.53 -26.04 11.29
CA HIS A 431 -9.08 -27.17 12.10
C HIS A 431 -8.09 -28.04 11.30
N TRP A 432 -6.79 -27.80 11.51
CA TRP A 432 -5.69 -28.45 10.79
C TRP A 432 -5.35 -29.85 11.34
N ALA A 433 -4.35 -30.51 10.74
CA ALA A 433 -4.02 -31.91 11.03
C ALA A 433 -3.73 -32.26 12.50
N ALA A 434 -3.11 -31.33 13.23
CA ALA A 434 -2.75 -31.51 14.62
C ALA A 434 -3.67 -30.74 15.58
N SER A 435 -4.84 -30.27 15.11
CA SER A 435 -5.81 -29.60 15.98
C SER A 435 -6.19 -30.49 17.16
N PRO A 436 -6.24 -29.94 18.39
CA PRO A 436 -6.62 -30.70 19.58
C PRO A 436 -8.13 -31.02 19.63
N VAL A 437 -8.93 -30.44 18.74
CA VAL A 437 -10.38 -30.60 18.67
C VAL A 437 -10.82 -30.91 17.24
N SER A 438 -11.87 -31.72 17.11
CA SER A 438 -12.50 -32.02 15.83
C SER A 438 -13.32 -30.82 15.35
N GLY A 439 -13.26 -30.52 14.06
CA GLY A 439 -14.05 -29.43 13.49
C GLY A 439 -13.96 -29.36 11.98
N SER A 440 -14.61 -28.34 11.42
CA SER A 440 -14.57 -28.06 9.99
C SER A 440 -13.17 -27.67 9.53
N VAL A 441 -12.84 -28.05 8.28
CA VAL A 441 -11.66 -27.50 7.59
C VAL A 441 -11.88 -26.03 7.21
N ALA A 442 -13.11 -25.63 6.91
CA ALA A 442 -13.46 -24.29 6.45
C ALA A 442 -14.95 -24.00 6.70
N SER A 443 -15.36 -23.77 7.95
CA SER A 443 -16.76 -23.43 8.22
C SER A 443 -17.14 -22.12 7.54
N LEU A 444 -18.35 -22.02 6.97
CA LEU A 444 -18.77 -20.86 6.19
C LEU A 444 -18.68 -19.54 7.00
N PRO A 445 -19.11 -19.47 8.29
CA PRO A 445 -18.96 -18.25 9.07
C PRO A 445 -17.50 -17.83 9.29
N TRP A 446 -16.60 -18.80 9.47
CA TRP A 446 -15.17 -18.52 9.62
C TRP A 446 -14.54 -18.03 8.31
N VAL A 447 -14.93 -18.62 7.17
CA VAL A 447 -14.49 -18.18 5.84
C VAL A 447 -14.96 -16.75 5.58
N GLU A 448 -16.24 -16.46 5.78
CA GLU A 448 -16.83 -15.12 5.61
C GLU A 448 -16.14 -14.08 6.50
N ALA A 449 -15.91 -14.40 7.77
CA ALA A 449 -15.20 -13.52 8.69
C ALA A 449 -13.75 -13.26 8.22
N SER A 450 -13.06 -14.30 7.73
CA SER A 450 -11.68 -14.20 7.26
C SER A 450 -11.54 -13.30 6.03
N VAL A 451 -12.45 -13.43 5.05
CA VAL A 451 -12.49 -12.57 3.86
C VAL A 451 -12.79 -11.12 4.26
N ASN A 452 -13.90 -10.90 4.97
CA ASN A 452 -14.35 -9.55 5.34
C ASN A 452 -13.30 -8.80 6.16
N ARG A 453 -12.59 -9.49 7.04
CA ARG A 453 -11.54 -8.88 7.85
C ARG A 453 -10.39 -8.33 7.00
N ILE A 454 -9.97 -9.04 5.95
CA ILE A 454 -8.91 -8.56 5.05
C ILE A 454 -9.42 -7.38 4.21
N LEU A 455 -10.62 -7.50 3.62
CA LEU A 455 -11.20 -6.41 2.82
C LEU A 455 -11.35 -5.12 3.64
N GLN A 456 -11.79 -5.23 4.90
CA GLN A 456 -12.06 -4.06 5.75
C GLN A 456 -10.81 -3.51 6.45
N GLU A 457 -9.98 -4.36 7.06
CA GLU A 457 -8.83 -3.90 7.84
C GLU A 457 -7.63 -3.55 6.95
N ASP A 458 -7.41 -4.29 5.87
CA ASP A 458 -6.24 -4.11 5.00
C ASP A 458 -6.55 -3.25 3.76
N GLY A 459 -7.83 -2.96 3.50
CA GLY A 459 -8.26 -2.11 2.39
C GLY A 459 -8.04 -2.75 1.02
N VAL A 460 -8.13 -4.08 0.96
CA VAL A 460 -7.97 -4.83 -0.30
C VAL A 460 -9.26 -4.73 -1.11
N ASP A 461 -9.13 -4.38 -2.39
CA ASP A 461 -10.27 -4.34 -3.31
C ASP A 461 -10.82 -5.76 -3.54
N PRO A 462 -12.16 -5.96 -3.47
CA PRO A 462 -12.74 -7.29 -3.65
C PRO A 462 -12.39 -7.95 -4.98
N ASP A 463 -12.29 -7.17 -6.07
CA ASP A 463 -11.92 -7.66 -7.41
C ASP A 463 -10.42 -8.01 -7.57
N GLN A 464 -9.66 -7.91 -6.47
CA GLN A 464 -8.29 -8.41 -6.32
C GLN A 464 -8.21 -9.68 -5.47
N MET A 465 -9.25 -10.02 -4.70
CA MET A 465 -9.24 -11.16 -3.78
C MET A 465 -9.84 -12.42 -4.43
N ILE A 466 -9.12 -13.54 -4.39
CA ILE A 466 -9.59 -14.87 -4.81
C ILE A 466 -9.81 -15.74 -3.56
N LEU A 467 -10.97 -16.38 -3.44
CA LEU A 467 -11.30 -17.23 -2.30
C LEU A 467 -10.78 -18.66 -2.50
N GLY A 468 -9.84 -19.09 -1.65
CA GLY A 468 -9.36 -20.46 -1.54
C GLY A 468 -10.41 -21.39 -0.91
N ILE A 469 -10.65 -22.54 -1.54
CA ILE A 469 -11.65 -23.54 -1.15
C ILE A 469 -10.99 -24.92 -1.04
N PRO A 470 -11.13 -25.63 0.08
CA PRO A 470 -10.62 -26.99 0.21
C PRO A 470 -11.54 -27.98 -0.52
N LEU A 471 -10.96 -28.90 -1.27
CA LEU A 471 -11.64 -30.08 -1.86
C LEU A 471 -11.42 -31.34 -1.02
N TYR A 472 -10.88 -31.18 0.18
CA TYR A 472 -10.69 -32.24 1.15
C TYR A 472 -11.41 -31.91 2.45
N THR A 473 -11.73 -32.95 3.18
CA THR A 473 -12.18 -32.87 4.58
C THR A 473 -11.30 -33.77 5.44
N ARG A 474 -11.58 -33.85 6.74
CA ARG A 474 -10.89 -34.72 7.67
C ARG A 474 -11.87 -35.70 8.30
N VAL A 475 -11.45 -36.96 8.39
CA VAL A 475 -12.05 -37.92 9.32
C VAL A 475 -11.39 -37.69 10.67
N TRP A 476 -12.17 -37.21 11.62
CA TRP A 476 -11.74 -37.00 12.99
C TRP A 476 -12.11 -38.21 13.84
N SER A 477 -11.12 -38.86 14.46
CA SER A 477 -11.30 -40.00 15.35
C SER A 477 -11.11 -39.56 16.80
N GLU A 478 -12.19 -39.61 17.57
CA GLU A 478 -12.23 -39.25 18.99
C GLU A 478 -12.25 -40.49 19.87
N THR A 479 -11.32 -40.57 20.82
CA THR A 479 -11.31 -41.61 21.86
C THR A 479 -11.26 -41.00 23.25
N LYS A 480 -11.89 -41.67 24.23
CA LYS A 480 -11.78 -41.29 25.64
C LYS A 480 -10.57 -41.96 26.27
N VAL A 481 -9.62 -41.16 26.75
CA VAL A 481 -8.44 -41.60 27.51
C VAL A 481 -8.37 -40.78 28.78
N ASP A 482 -8.40 -41.43 29.94
CA ASP A 482 -8.36 -40.78 31.26
C ASP A 482 -9.39 -39.64 31.43
N GLY A 483 -10.60 -39.84 30.90
CA GLY A 483 -11.69 -38.85 30.93
C GLY A 483 -11.55 -37.70 29.91
N LYS A 484 -10.42 -37.60 29.20
CA LYS A 484 -10.17 -36.59 28.16
C LYS A 484 -10.46 -37.15 26.77
N THR A 485 -10.95 -36.31 25.87
CA THR A 485 -11.07 -36.67 24.44
C THR A 485 -9.70 -36.51 23.79
N LYS A 486 -9.16 -37.60 23.23
CA LYS A 486 -8.00 -37.59 22.36
C LYS A 486 -8.48 -37.60 20.91
N VAL A 487 -7.95 -36.67 20.13
CA VAL A 487 -8.33 -36.47 18.73
C VAL A 487 -7.19 -36.92 17.82
N LYS A 488 -7.53 -37.65 16.76
CA LYS A 488 -6.66 -37.90 15.60
C LYS A 488 -7.42 -37.53 14.35
N SER A 489 -6.71 -37.19 13.27
CA SER A 489 -7.36 -36.82 12.02
C SER A 489 -6.64 -37.37 10.81
N LYS A 490 -7.40 -37.62 9.74
CA LYS A 490 -6.86 -37.98 8.43
C LYS A 490 -7.59 -37.20 7.34
N ALA A 491 -6.83 -36.51 6.49
CA ALA A 491 -7.40 -35.83 5.32
C ALA A 491 -7.89 -36.85 4.29
N ILE A 492 -9.06 -36.58 3.71
CA ILE A 492 -9.69 -37.38 2.66
C ILE A 492 -10.32 -36.48 1.61
N GLY A 493 -10.29 -36.88 0.34
CA GLY A 493 -10.99 -36.19 -0.74
C GLY A 493 -12.49 -36.54 -0.81
N MET A 494 -13.22 -35.80 -1.62
CA MET A 494 -14.69 -35.89 -1.74
C MET A 494 -15.16 -37.31 -2.09
N LYS A 495 -14.47 -38.00 -3.01
CA LYS A 495 -14.79 -39.39 -3.36
C LYS A 495 -14.75 -40.32 -2.15
N LYS A 496 -13.72 -40.18 -1.30
CA LYS A 496 -13.56 -41.05 -0.14
C LYS A 496 -14.60 -40.74 0.94
N ALA A 497 -14.98 -39.48 1.10
CA ALA A 497 -16.07 -39.10 1.98
C ALA A 497 -17.39 -39.76 1.56
N LYS A 498 -17.70 -39.74 0.25
CA LYS A 498 -18.88 -40.43 -0.31
C LYS A 498 -18.86 -41.94 -0.07
N GLU A 499 -17.71 -42.60 -0.29
CA GLU A 499 -17.56 -44.03 0.00
C GLU A 499 -17.82 -44.36 1.49
N ILE A 500 -17.40 -43.51 2.42
CA ILE A 500 -17.65 -43.69 3.85
C ILE A 500 -19.15 -43.58 4.15
N ILE A 501 -19.82 -42.56 3.60
CA ILE A 501 -21.27 -42.37 3.75
C ILE A 501 -22.02 -43.62 3.28
N GLU A 502 -21.68 -44.15 2.10
CA GLU A 502 -22.30 -45.35 1.53
C GLU A 502 -22.01 -46.61 2.38
N THR A 503 -20.75 -46.79 2.80
CA THR A 503 -20.31 -47.97 3.57
C THR A 503 -21.03 -48.07 4.91
N TYR A 504 -21.13 -46.95 5.64
CA TYR A 504 -21.76 -46.90 6.96
C TYR A 504 -23.25 -46.54 6.90
N LYS A 505 -23.81 -46.36 5.69
CA LYS A 505 -25.22 -45.97 5.45
C LYS A 505 -25.62 -44.71 6.23
N LEU A 506 -24.73 -43.72 6.22
CA LEU A 506 -24.92 -42.46 6.94
C LEU A 506 -25.88 -41.56 6.17
N THR A 507 -26.67 -40.78 6.91
CA THR A 507 -27.49 -39.71 6.33
C THR A 507 -26.83 -38.39 6.69
N PRO A 508 -26.28 -37.64 5.72
CA PRO A 508 -25.73 -36.31 5.99
C PRO A 508 -26.82 -35.36 6.53
N GLU A 509 -26.49 -34.65 7.60
CA GLU A 509 -27.35 -33.64 8.20
C GLU A 509 -26.72 -32.27 8.05
N PHE A 510 -27.48 -31.29 7.56
CA PHE A 510 -26.96 -29.92 7.39
C PHE A 510 -26.77 -29.24 8.75
N SER A 511 -25.54 -28.86 9.06
CA SER A 511 -25.18 -28.05 10.21
C SER A 511 -25.22 -26.57 9.83
N ALA A 512 -26.22 -25.85 10.35
CA ALA A 512 -26.32 -24.40 10.18
C ALA A 512 -25.14 -23.65 10.81
N ASP A 513 -24.56 -24.18 11.89
CA ASP A 513 -23.43 -23.58 12.60
C ASP A 513 -22.17 -23.53 11.74
N THR A 514 -21.93 -24.56 10.91
CA THR A 514 -20.75 -24.61 10.04
C THR A 514 -21.06 -24.31 8.58
N GLY A 515 -22.34 -24.28 8.18
CA GLY A 515 -22.76 -24.15 6.78
C GLY A 515 -22.36 -25.36 5.93
N GLN A 516 -22.36 -26.56 6.51
CA GLN A 516 -21.90 -27.79 5.85
C GLN A 516 -22.77 -28.97 6.24
N ASN A 517 -22.83 -29.98 5.37
CA ASN A 517 -23.36 -31.28 5.76
C ASN A 517 -22.37 -31.99 6.68
N TYR A 518 -22.90 -32.67 7.69
CA TYR A 518 -22.14 -33.35 8.73
C TYR A 518 -22.56 -34.82 8.80
N VAL A 519 -21.59 -35.69 9.06
CA VAL A 519 -21.82 -37.09 9.41
C VAL A 519 -20.94 -37.53 10.56
N GLU A 520 -21.46 -38.46 11.36
CA GLU A 520 -20.68 -39.17 12.36
C GLU A 520 -21.03 -40.66 12.40
N TYR A 521 -20.08 -41.47 12.85
CA TYR A 521 -20.25 -42.91 12.99
C TYR A 521 -19.31 -43.47 14.04
N LYS A 522 -19.63 -44.65 14.58
CA LYS A 522 -18.79 -45.33 15.57
C LYS A 522 -18.09 -46.55 14.98
N GLU A 523 -16.82 -46.71 15.30
CA GLU A 523 -16.04 -47.92 15.08
C GLU A 523 -15.50 -48.40 16.44
N GLY A 524 -16.20 -49.35 17.07
CA GLY A 524 -15.94 -49.73 18.47
C GLY A 524 -16.14 -48.53 19.41
N ASP A 525 -15.11 -48.21 20.19
CA ASP A 525 -15.10 -47.08 21.13
C ASP A 525 -14.65 -45.75 20.51
N VAL A 526 -14.39 -45.73 19.19
CA VAL A 526 -13.97 -44.53 18.45
C VAL A 526 -15.19 -43.85 17.83
N LEU A 527 -15.40 -42.57 18.15
CA LEU A 527 -16.36 -41.72 17.46
C LEU A 527 -15.65 -41.02 16.29
N ASN A 528 -16.12 -41.27 15.07
CA ASN A 528 -15.62 -40.62 13.86
C ASN A 528 -16.56 -39.50 13.43
N ARG A 529 -16.03 -38.33 13.11
CA ARG A 529 -16.78 -37.14 12.66
C ARG A 529 -16.23 -36.59 11.35
N ILE A 530 -17.11 -36.12 10.47
CA ILE A 530 -16.73 -35.53 9.18
C ILE A 530 -17.66 -34.34 8.88
N TRP A 531 -17.07 -33.17 8.63
CA TRP A 531 -17.75 -32.00 8.05
C TRP A 531 -17.48 -32.00 6.56
N LEU A 532 -18.50 -32.24 5.75
CA LEU A 532 -18.33 -32.54 4.33
C LEU A 532 -18.01 -31.29 3.51
N GLU A 533 -17.07 -31.45 2.59
CA GLU A 533 -16.98 -30.58 1.42
C GLU A 533 -17.73 -31.27 0.27
N ASP A 534 -18.93 -30.77 -0.03
CA ASP A 534 -19.85 -31.31 -1.02
C ASP A 534 -20.51 -30.18 -1.82
N ALA A 535 -21.45 -30.50 -2.72
CA ALA A 535 -22.08 -29.51 -3.57
C ALA A 535 -22.73 -28.35 -2.78
N VAL A 536 -23.26 -28.61 -1.57
CA VAL A 536 -23.90 -27.59 -0.74
C VAL A 536 -22.86 -26.63 -0.16
N SER A 537 -21.76 -27.17 0.39
CA SER A 537 -20.68 -26.34 0.94
C SER A 537 -19.98 -25.52 -0.15
N LEU A 538 -19.70 -26.13 -1.30
CA LEU A 538 -19.09 -25.49 -2.45
C LEU A 538 -19.97 -24.38 -3.03
N GLN A 539 -21.27 -24.61 -3.17
CA GLN A 539 -22.21 -23.59 -3.65
C GLN A 539 -22.21 -22.37 -2.73
N SER A 540 -22.24 -22.60 -1.41
CA SER A 540 -22.22 -21.51 -0.43
C SER A 540 -20.95 -20.65 -0.53
N ARG A 541 -19.80 -21.22 -0.90
CA ARG A 541 -18.54 -20.49 -1.11
C ARG A 541 -18.54 -19.71 -2.42
N VAL A 542 -19.12 -20.27 -3.49
CA VAL A 542 -19.32 -19.54 -4.76
C VAL A 542 -20.26 -18.36 -4.54
N ASP A 543 -21.37 -18.56 -3.84
CA ASP A 543 -22.35 -17.52 -3.54
C ASP A 543 -21.74 -16.41 -2.68
N LEU A 544 -20.91 -16.76 -1.69
CA LEU A 544 -20.14 -15.80 -0.90
C LEU A 544 -19.15 -15.00 -1.77
N ALA A 545 -18.40 -15.67 -2.64
CA ALA A 545 -17.46 -14.99 -3.53
C ALA A 545 -18.19 -14.03 -4.48
N LYS A 546 -19.35 -14.42 -5.02
CA LYS A 546 -20.19 -13.56 -5.86
C LYS A 546 -20.76 -12.38 -5.07
N SER A 547 -21.29 -12.61 -3.86
CA SER A 547 -21.95 -11.58 -3.06
C SER A 547 -20.97 -10.47 -2.63
N LEU A 548 -19.72 -10.83 -2.37
CA LEU A 548 -18.65 -9.89 -2.04
C LEU A 548 -17.96 -9.29 -3.28
N GLY A 549 -18.32 -9.72 -4.50
CA GLY A 549 -17.71 -9.22 -5.74
C GLY A 549 -16.28 -9.69 -5.97
N LEU A 550 -15.87 -10.79 -5.32
CA LEU A 550 -14.49 -11.30 -5.35
C LEU A 550 -13.97 -11.58 -6.77
N ALA A 551 -12.65 -11.51 -6.98
CA ALA A 551 -12.00 -11.82 -8.24
C ALA A 551 -12.28 -13.24 -8.75
N GLY A 552 -12.57 -14.17 -7.84
CA GLY A 552 -12.82 -15.56 -8.20
C GLY A 552 -12.70 -16.53 -7.03
N VAL A 553 -12.52 -17.81 -7.36
CA VAL A 553 -12.22 -18.89 -6.40
C VAL A 553 -11.01 -19.70 -6.85
N ALA A 554 -10.33 -20.31 -5.88
CA ALA A 554 -9.18 -21.19 -6.09
C ALA A 554 -9.35 -22.48 -5.27
N THR A 555 -9.08 -23.66 -5.84
CA THR A 555 -9.34 -24.93 -5.13
C THR A 555 -8.11 -25.74 -4.78
N TRP A 556 -7.97 -26.12 -3.50
CA TRP A 556 -6.91 -27.00 -3.00
C TRP A 556 -7.45 -28.40 -2.67
N THR A 557 -7.08 -29.46 -3.39
CA THR A 557 -6.39 -29.49 -4.69
C THR A 557 -7.19 -30.38 -5.63
N ARG A 558 -7.01 -30.20 -6.95
CA ARG A 558 -7.72 -30.89 -8.03
C ARG A 558 -7.88 -32.40 -7.80
N SER A 559 -6.85 -33.06 -7.26
CA SER A 559 -6.86 -34.51 -7.07
C SER A 559 -7.88 -35.02 -6.03
N PHE A 560 -8.41 -34.14 -5.17
CA PHE A 560 -9.44 -34.46 -4.20
C PHE A 560 -10.88 -34.19 -4.68
N ALA A 561 -11.03 -33.54 -5.83
CA ALA A 561 -12.32 -33.17 -6.41
C ALA A 561 -13.18 -34.39 -6.78
N SER A 562 -14.49 -34.27 -6.61
CA SER A 562 -15.47 -35.07 -7.35
C SER A 562 -15.79 -34.41 -8.70
N ALA A 563 -16.45 -35.14 -9.61
CA ALA A 563 -16.92 -34.53 -10.86
C ALA A 563 -17.95 -33.40 -10.61
N GLU A 564 -18.84 -33.60 -9.64
CA GLU A 564 -19.88 -32.65 -9.23
C GLU A 564 -19.29 -31.33 -8.67
N ALA A 565 -18.07 -31.38 -8.08
CA ALA A 565 -17.41 -30.17 -7.61
C ALA A 565 -17.22 -29.15 -8.73
N TRP A 566 -16.78 -29.59 -9.91
CA TRP A 566 -16.55 -28.71 -11.05
C TRP A 566 -17.83 -28.09 -11.61
N ASP A 567 -18.94 -28.84 -11.56
CA ASP A 567 -20.26 -28.33 -11.97
C ASP A 567 -20.78 -27.21 -11.07
N VAL A 568 -20.42 -27.23 -9.78
CA VAL A 568 -20.75 -26.15 -8.86
C VAL A 568 -19.78 -24.99 -9.04
N LEU A 569 -18.48 -25.26 -9.07
CA LEU A 569 -17.43 -24.23 -9.10
C LEU A 569 -17.46 -23.40 -10.38
N LYS A 570 -17.82 -23.96 -11.53
CA LYS A 570 -17.93 -23.21 -12.80
C LYS A 570 -18.87 -22.02 -12.72
N GLN A 571 -19.84 -22.04 -11.80
CA GLN A 571 -20.78 -20.93 -11.64
C GLN A 571 -20.06 -19.63 -11.29
N ILE A 572 -18.86 -19.64 -10.70
CA ILE A 572 -18.12 -18.39 -10.39
C ILE A 572 -17.82 -17.54 -11.63
N ILE A 573 -17.72 -18.15 -12.81
CA ILE A 573 -17.43 -17.48 -14.08
C ILE A 573 -18.68 -17.25 -14.95
N GLU A 574 -19.86 -17.65 -14.46
CA GLU A 574 -21.18 -17.42 -15.04
C GLU A 574 -21.85 -16.21 -14.37
#